data_AF-A0A453IK33-F1
#
_entry.id   AF-A0A453IK33-F1
#
_cell.length_a   1.000
_cell.length_b   1.000
_cell.length_c   1.000
_cell.angle_alpha   90.00
_cell.angle_beta   90.00
_cell.angle_gamma   90.00
#
_symmetry.space_group_name_H-M   'P 1'
#
loop_
_entity.id
_entity.type
_entity.pdbx_description
1 polymer ?
#
loop_
_entity_poly.entity_id
_entity_poly.type
_entity_poly.pdbx_seq_one_letter_code
_entity_poly.pdbx_strand_id
1 'polypeptide(L)'
;MSYSVAYSTFANIPAENDGATDSEVASDISCEEGKPVADPVGSSDAQRETATLLDLYSGCGAMSTGLCLGAALSGIKLNTKWAVDMNEYACNSLKHNHPGTQVRNEKAEDFLALLKHWNALCKKYVVHSSNSSGSDLAQMSNDDEDDKNEALPNDLFEVERLLDICYGDPNKTGNDGLWFKVRWKTYDPSHDSWEPIDGLSDSPECIKEFVQRGYRESILPLPGSVDVICGGPPCQGISGLNRFRNYNEPLEDDRNKQLVVFMDVVNYLRPKYVLMENVVDILKFADGFLGRYALSRLVSMRYQARLGLMVAGCYGLPQFRMRAFLWGSLPSGVLPKFPLPTHDVVKRGVVPNAFSQCLVAYDEIDDKRLKKALVLQDALSDLPKVPNYQPNDLMENRINPKTEFQRYIRLSRKDMEDYSFGDATPSPKACQLFDHQPLELSTDDYQRVKQIPFRKGANFRDLKGVQVGENNTVEFNPHIPRVFLPSGKPLVPYYAMTYIKGKSPKPFGRLWWDETVPTVVTRAEPHNQIILHPNQHRVLTVRENARLQGFPDYYRLFGPIKQ
;
A
#
# COMPACT_ATOMS: atom_id res chain seq x y z
N MET A 1 -5.85 23.44 -21.82
CA MET A 1 -5.12 23.05 -20.59
C MET A 1 -3.79 23.79 -20.66
N SER A 2 -3.40 24.51 -19.61
CA SER A 2 -2.09 25.15 -19.49
C SER A 2 -1.05 24.11 -19.07
N TYR A 3 0.22 24.37 -19.37
CA TYR A 3 1.36 23.55 -18.94
C TYR A 3 2.37 24.41 -18.20
N SER A 4 2.87 23.92 -17.06
CA SER A 4 3.97 24.50 -16.31
C SER A 4 5.05 23.45 -16.07
N VAL A 5 6.32 23.88 -16.18
CA VAL A 5 7.49 23.01 -15.95
C VAL A 5 7.54 22.54 -14.50
N ALA A 6 7.15 23.41 -13.56
CA ALA A 6 7.08 23.07 -12.14
C ALA A 6 6.12 21.89 -11.92
N TYR A 7 6.65 20.81 -11.34
CA TYR A 7 5.95 19.54 -11.14
C TYR A 7 5.34 18.94 -12.42
N SER A 8 5.83 19.31 -13.60
CA SER A 8 5.24 18.90 -14.89
C SER A 8 3.71 19.03 -14.91
N THR A 9 3.22 20.20 -14.50
CA THR A 9 1.80 20.42 -14.20
C THR A 9 1.01 20.73 -15.46
N PHE A 10 -0.11 20.03 -15.65
CA PHE A 10 -1.15 20.33 -16.61
C PHE A 10 -2.43 20.75 -15.86
N ALA A 11 -2.92 21.96 -16.08
CA ALA A 11 -4.06 22.51 -15.33
C ALA A 11 -5.07 23.21 -16.24
N ASN A 12 -6.25 23.49 -15.71
CA ASN A 12 -7.23 24.30 -16.44
C ASN A 12 -6.65 25.68 -16.80
N ILE A 13 -7.07 26.21 -17.95
CA ILE A 13 -6.77 27.60 -18.30
C ILE A 13 -7.74 28.46 -17.48
N PRO A 14 -7.25 29.43 -16.69
CA PRO A 14 -8.13 30.37 -15.99
C PRO A 14 -9.06 31.03 -17.02
N ALA A 15 -10.35 31.18 -16.70
CA ALA A 15 -11.23 31.96 -17.57
C ALA A 15 -10.73 33.41 -17.59
N GLU A 16 -10.52 33.98 -18.78
CA GLU A 16 -10.17 35.39 -18.98
C GLU A 16 -11.35 36.29 -18.57
N ASN A 17 -11.66 36.39 -17.27
CA ASN A 17 -12.60 37.39 -16.75
C ASN A 17 -12.59 37.56 -15.22
N ASP A 18 -11.41 37.56 -14.59
CA ASP A 18 -11.25 38.23 -13.30
C ASP A 18 -10.02 39.15 -13.39
N GLY A 19 -10.29 40.41 -13.72
CA GLY A 19 -9.32 41.48 -13.60
C GLY A 19 -9.03 41.75 -12.13
N ALA A 20 -8.05 41.03 -11.58
CA ALA A 20 -7.36 41.41 -10.36
C ALA A 20 -5.86 41.20 -10.60
N THR A 21 -5.23 42.32 -10.95
CA THR A 21 -3.79 42.59 -11.01
C THR A 21 -2.89 41.62 -10.23
N ASP A 22 -1.91 41.09 -10.96
CA ASP A 22 -0.65 40.58 -10.43
C ASP A 22 -0.15 41.49 -9.29
N SER A 23 -0.06 40.93 -8.10
CA SER A 23 0.91 41.38 -7.11
C SER A 23 1.53 40.15 -6.47
N GLU A 24 2.78 39.92 -6.84
CA GLU A 24 3.74 39.24 -6.00
C GLU A 24 3.73 39.93 -4.62
N VAL A 25 3.16 39.27 -3.61
CA VAL A 25 3.32 39.72 -2.23
C VAL A 25 4.05 38.61 -1.48
N ALA A 26 5.34 38.89 -1.29
CA ALA A 26 6.22 38.20 -0.37
C ALA A 26 5.55 38.07 1.01
N SER A 27 5.67 36.88 1.59
CA SER A 27 5.22 36.59 2.95
C SER A 27 6.15 37.25 3.97
N ASP A 28 5.83 38.47 4.38
CA ASP A 28 6.25 39.03 5.67
C ASP A 28 5.07 38.90 6.65
N ILE A 29 5.17 37.99 7.60
CA ILE A 29 4.35 38.03 8.82
C ILE A 29 5.30 37.99 10.01
N SER A 30 5.58 39.18 10.52
CA SER A 30 6.16 39.44 11.83
C SER A 30 5.26 38.90 12.94
N CYS A 31 5.86 38.21 13.90
CA CYS A 31 5.20 37.70 15.09
C CYS A 31 4.94 38.83 16.09
N GLU A 32 3.68 39.12 16.41
CA GLU A 32 3.34 39.78 17.68
C GLU A 32 2.34 38.94 18.47
N GLU A 33 2.63 38.83 19.77
CA GLU A 33 1.92 38.06 20.77
C GLU A 33 0.57 38.69 21.13
N GLY A 34 -0.52 37.91 21.04
CA GLY A 34 -1.85 38.29 21.52
C GLY A 34 -2.52 37.11 22.25
N LYS A 35 -2.94 37.35 23.49
CA LYS A 35 -3.55 36.40 24.45
C LYS A 35 -4.79 35.66 23.90
N PRO A 36 -5.13 34.47 24.45
CA PRO A 36 -6.22 33.65 23.95
C PRO A 36 -7.57 34.22 24.40
N VAL A 37 -8.44 34.54 23.45
CA VAL A 37 -9.87 34.72 23.68
C VAL A 37 -10.52 33.35 23.58
N ALA A 38 -11.18 32.92 24.64
CA ALA A 38 -11.94 31.69 24.69
C ALA A 38 -13.21 31.83 23.85
N ASP A 39 -13.35 31.01 22.81
CA ASP A 39 -14.61 30.84 22.08
C ASP A 39 -15.37 29.61 22.61
N PRO A 40 -16.71 29.67 22.59
CA PRO A 40 -17.55 28.80 23.40
C PRO A 40 -17.68 27.41 22.78
N VAL A 41 -17.77 26.42 23.67
CA VAL A 41 -18.14 25.04 23.36
C VAL A 41 -19.53 25.03 22.72
N GLY A 42 -19.56 24.97 21.39
CA GLY A 42 -20.76 24.75 20.58
C GLY A 42 -20.65 23.40 19.88
N SER A 43 -21.50 22.46 20.29
CA SER A 43 -21.71 21.21 19.55
C SER A 43 -22.35 21.51 18.20
N SER A 44 -21.61 21.34 17.12
CA SER A 44 -22.19 21.18 15.80
C SER A 44 -21.45 20.05 15.08
N ASP A 45 -22.10 18.89 14.98
CA ASP A 45 -21.80 17.90 13.96
C ASP A 45 -22.06 18.54 12.60
N ALA A 46 -21.10 19.32 12.11
CA ALA A 46 -21.05 19.70 10.71
C ALA A 46 -20.88 18.39 9.94
N GLN A 47 -21.88 18.03 9.11
CA GLN A 47 -21.82 16.84 8.25
C GLN A 47 -20.52 16.85 7.45
N ARG A 48 -19.54 16.05 7.88
CA ARG A 48 -18.27 15.91 7.19
C ARG A 48 -18.54 15.35 5.80
N GLU A 49 -17.98 16.00 4.78
CA GLU A 49 -18.10 15.53 3.40
C GLU A 49 -17.51 14.11 3.29
N THR A 50 -18.31 13.16 2.82
CA THR A 50 -17.92 11.76 2.67
C THR A 50 -17.48 11.47 1.24
N ALA A 51 -16.34 10.81 1.08
CA ALA A 51 -15.82 10.42 -0.24
C ALA A 51 -15.42 8.93 -0.27
N THR A 52 -15.55 8.30 -1.42
CA THR A 52 -15.17 6.88 -1.63
C THR A 52 -13.80 6.76 -2.29
N LEU A 53 -13.00 5.83 -1.79
CA LEU A 53 -11.68 5.48 -2.31
C LEU A 53 -11.66 4.02 -2.80
N LEU A 54 -11.09 3.81 -3.98
CA LEU A 54 -10.66 2.50 -4.49
C LEU A 54 -9.13 2.44 -4.48
N ASP A 55 -8.58 1.43 -3.80
CA ASP A 55 -7.13 1.18 -3.73
C ASP A 55 -6.74 -0.01 -4.62
N LEU A 56 -6.02 0.25 -5.71
CA LEU A 56 -5.52 -0.76 -6.63
C LEU A 56 -4.07 -1.12 -6.30
N TYR A 57 -3.74 -2.42 -6.34
CA TYR A 57 -2.43 -2.90 -5.90
C TYR A 57 -2.16 -2.51 -4.45
N SER A 58 -3.20 -2.66 -3.63
CA SER A 58 -3.29 -2.06 -2.31
C SER A 58 -2.22 -2.55 -1.32
N GLY A 59 -1.61 -3.72 -1.58
CA GLY A 59 -0.78 -4.41 -0.62
C GLY A 59 -1.54 -4.58 0.69
N CYS A 60 -0.87 -4.29 1.81
CA CYS A 60 -1.54 -4.29 3.10
C CYS A 60 -2.38 -3.04 3.37
N GLY A 61 -2.51 -2.08 2.44
CA GLY A 61 -3.35 -0.88 2.58
C GLY A 61 -2.64 0.38 3.09
N ALA A 62 -1.31 0.45 3.00
CA ALA A 62 -0.52 1.55 3.58
C ALA A 62 -0.91 2.93 3.02
N MET A 63 -1.00 3.02 1.69
CA MET A 63 -1.29 4.28 1.00
C MET A 63 -2.72 4.73 1.25
N SER A 64 -3.71 3.84 1.10
CA SER A 64 -5.11 4.15 1.38
C SER A 64 -5.34 4.52 2.85
N THR A 65 -4.68 3.83 3.79
CA THR A 65 -4.69 4.22 5.21
C THR A 65 -4.19 5.66 5.38
N GLY A 66 -2.99 5.97 4.89
CA GLY A 66 -2.41 7.31 5.03
C GLY A 66 -3.26 8.40 4.38
N LEU A 67 -3.86 8.13 3.22
CA LEU A 67 -4.78 9.05 2.55
C LEU A 67 -6.03 9.32 3.39
N CYS A 68 -6.66 8.29 3.94
CA CYS A 68 -7.85 8.44 4.76
C CYS A 68 -7.57 9.22 6.05
N LEU A 69 -6.44 8.93 6.72
CA LEU A 69 -6.02 9.69 7.91
C LEU A 69 -5.71 11.17 7.58
N GLY A 70 -5.01 11.43 6.47
CA GLY A 70 -4.72 12.80 6.03
C GLY A 70 -5.97 13.58 5.62
N ALA A 71 -6.92 12.91 4.96
CA ALA A 71 -8.21 13.49 4.61
C ALA A 71 -9.05 13.82 5.85
N ALA A 72 -9.02 12.98 6.88
CA ALA A 72 -9.70 13.22 8.14
C ALA A 72 -9.25 14.52 8.82
N LEU A 73 -7.94 14.81 8.80
CA LEU A 73 -7.39 16.10 9.29
C LEU A 73 -7.86 17.31 8.45
N SER A 74 -8.25 17.09 7.20
CA SER A 74 -8.82 18.11 6.33
C SER A 74 -10.34 18.21 6.44
N GLY A 75 -10.97 17.51 7.40
CA GLY A 75 -12.42 17.48 7.60
C GLY A 75 -13.20 16.60 6.62
N ILE A 76 -12.50 15.82 5.78
CA ILE A 76 -13.11 14.94 4.77
C ILE A 76 -13.11 13.51 5.30
N LYS A 77 -14.28 12.86 5.32
CA LYS A 77 -14.40 11.44 5.64
C LYS A 77 -14.17 10.61 4.39
N LEU A 78 -12.91 10.45 4.00
CA LEU A 78 -12.50 9.54 2.93
C LEU A 78 -12.51 8.10 3.45
N ASN A 79 -13.25 7.23 2.76
CA ASN A 79 -13.36 5.82 3.14
C ASN A 79 -12.84 4.94 2.00
N THR A 80 -11.83 4.11 2.28
CA THR A 80 -11.46 2.99 1.41
C THR A 80 -12.64 2.03 1.32
N LYS A 81 -13.40 2.12 0.24
CA LYS A 81 -14.60 1.29 0.07
C LYS A 81 -14.28 -0.02 -0.64
N TRP A 82 -13.31 0.02 -1.55
CA TRP A 82 -12.84 -1.16 -2.30
C TRP A 82 -11.31 -1.19 -2.30
N ALA A 83 -10.75 -2.39 -2.23
CA ALA A 83 -9.33 -2.63 -2.38
C ALA A 83 -9.08 -3.90 -3.19
N VAL A 84 -8.07 -3.88 -4.05
CA VAL A 84 -7.72 -5.01 -4.93
C VAL A 84 -6.24 -5.32 -4.77
N ASP A 85 -5.94 -6.58 -4.46
CA ASP A 85 -4.58 -7.11 -4.48
C ASP A 85 -4.59 -8.61 -4.76
N MET A 86 -3.54 -9.13 -5.41
CA MET A 86 -3.46 -10.57 -5.72
C MET A 86 -2.82 -11.39 -4.60
N ASN A 87 -2.20 -10.76 -3.59
CA ASN A 87 -1.61 -11.43 -2.44
C ASN A 87 -2.64 -11.58 -1.31
N GLU A 88 -2.95 -12.82 -0.95
CA GLU A 88 -3.93 -13.15 0.09
C GLU A 88 -3.57 -12.57 1.47
N TYR A 89 -2.29 -12.63 1.86
CA TYR A 89 -1.82 -12.12 3.15
C TYR A 89 -1.94 -10.59 3.26
N ALA A 90 -1.67 -9.91 2.15
CA ALA A 90 -1.86 -8.47 2.02
C ALA A 90 -3.35 -8.10 2.15
N CYS A 91 -4.23 -8.85 1.47
CA CYS A 91 -5.68 -8.71 1.59
C CYS A 91 -6.17 -8.94 3.02
N ASN A 92 -5.69 -10.00 3.68
CA ASN A 92 -6.04 -10.32 5.06
C ASN A 92 -5.62 -9.20 6.03
N SER A 93 -4.43 -8.64 5.83
CA SER A 93 -3.94 -7.49 6.61
C SER A 93 -4.84 -6.26 6.41
N LEU A 94 -5.17 -5.91 5.17
CA LEU A 94 -6.04 -4.77 4.88
C LEU A 94 -7.44 -4.97 5.45
N LYS A 95 -8.05 -6.14 5.21
CA LYS A 95 -9.40 -6.47 5.70
C LYS A 95 -9.49 -6.44 7.23
N HIS A 96 -8.45 -6.90 7.92
CA HIS A 96 -8.40 -6.84 9.38
C HIS A 96 -8.39 -5.41 9.90
N ASN A 97 -7.60 -4.53 9.28
CA ASN A 97 -7.48 -3.13 9.72
C ASN A 97 -8.64 -2.24 9.23
N HIS A 98 -9.33 -2.66 8.18
CA HIS A 98 -10.44 -1.94 7.55
C HIS A 98 -11.62 -2.89 7.26
N PRO A 99 -12.37 -3.32 8.28
CA PRO A 99 -13.43 -4.32 8.11
C PRO A 99 -14.55 -3.88 7.17
N GLY A 100 -14.81 -2.57 7.07
CA GLY A 100 -15.81 -1.99 6.16
C GLY A 100 -15.41 -1.98 4.68
N THR A 101 -14.16 -2.29 4.35
CA THR A 101 -13.66 -2.32 2.96
C THR A 101 -14.04 -3.63 2.27
N GLN A 102 -14.46 -3.55 1.01
CA GLN A 102 -14.58 -4.71 0.12
C GLN A 102 -13.21 -5.05 -0.45
N VAL A 103 -12.52 -6.01 0.17
CA VAL A 103 -11.16 -6.41 -0.19
C VAL A 103 -11.23 -7.63 -1.09
N ARG A 104 -10.67 -7.52 -2.29
CA ARG A 104 -10.75 -8.55 -3.33
C ARG A 104 -9.37 -9.12 -3.61
N ASN A 105 -9.25 -10.44 -3.42
CA ASN A 105 -8.02 -11.17 -3.68
C ASN A 105 -7.95 -11.68 -5.12
N GLU A 106 -7.70 -10.78 -6.07
CA GLU A 106 -7.71 -11.07 -7.51
C GLU A 106 -6.75 -10.14 -8.27
N LYS A 107 -6.49 -10.42 -9.55
CA LYS A 107 -5.67 -9.53 -10.39
C LYS A 107 -6.47 -8.28 -10.77
N ALA A 108 -5.76 -7.18 -10.99
CA ALA A 108 -6.38 -5.92 -11.40
C ALA A 108 -7.06 -6.00 -12.79
N GLU A 109 -6.52 -6.80 -13.71
CA GLU A 109 -7.13 -7.04 -15.02
C GLU A 109 -8.45 -7.82 -14.92
N ASP A 110 -8.48 -8.84 -14.06
CA ASP A 110 -9.68 -9.64 -13.77
C ASP A 110 -10.74 -8.76 -13.09
N PHE A 111 -10.33 -7.92 -12.14
CA PHE A 111 -11.21 -6.92 -11.53
C PHE A 111 -11.80 -5.97 -12.58
N LEU A 112 -11.00 -5.44 -13.51
CA LEU A 112 -11.51 -4.56 -14.58
C LEU A 112 -12.54 -5.29 -15.46
N ALA A 113 -12.30 -6.56 -15.80
CA ALA A 113 -13.25 -7.38 -16.54
C ALA A 113 -14.53 -7.62 -15.73
N LEU A 114 -14.41 -7.91 -14.43
CA LEU A 114 -15.52 -8.04 -13.50
C LEU A 114 -16.37 -6.76 -13.46
N LEU A 115 -15.76 -5.57 -13.38
CA LEU A 115 -16.49 -4.29 -13.37
C LEU A 115 -17.35 -4.10 -14.62
N LYS A 116 -16.83 -4.51 -15.79
CA LYS A 116 -17.58 -4.43 -17.07
C LYS A 116 -18.80 -5.35 -17.06
N HIS A 117 -18.64 -6.59 -16.60
CA HIS A 117 -19.75 -7.55 -16.47
C HIS A 117 -20.75 -7.14 -15.39
N TRP A 118 -20.26 -6.64 -14.26
CA TRP A 118 -21.08 -6.11 -13.17
C TRP A 118 -21.99 -4.97 -13.64
N ASN A 119 -21.46 -4.04 -14.43
CA ASN A 119 -22.25 -2.97 -15.03
C ASN A 119 -23.35 -3.50 -15.96
N ALA A 120 -23.04 -4.51 -16.79
CA ALA A 120 -24.04 -5.16 -17.64
C ALA A 120 -25.14 -5.86 -16.82
N LEU A 121 -24.78 -6.57 -15.75
CA LEU A 121 -25.72 -7.19 -14.82
C LEU A 121 -26.61 -6.17 -14.12
N CYS A 122 -26.04 -5.06 -13.64
CA CYS A 122 -26.81 -3.99 -13.00
C CYS A 122 -27.81 -3.36 -13.97
N LYS A 123 -27.41 -3.13 -15.22
CA LYS A 123 -28.34 -2.65 -16.26
C LYS A 123 -29.48 -3.63 -16.51
N LYS A 124 -29.21 -4.94 -16.54
CA LYS A 124 -30.21 -5.98 -16.76
C LYS A 124 -31.19 -6.11 -15.58
N TYR A 125 -30.71 -6.11 -14.34
CA TYR A 125 -31.52 -6.51 -13.18
C TYR A 125 -31.95 -5.37 -12.25
N VAL A 126 -31.34 -4.19 -12.35
CA VAL A 126 -31.64 -3.02 -11.50
C VAL A 126 -32.35 -1.92 -12.28
N VAL A 127 -31.88 -1.58 -13.49
CA VAL A 127 -32.49 -0.49 -14.28
C VAL A 127 -33.89 -0.86 -14.79
N HIS A 128 -34.14 -2.15 -15.03
CA HIS A 128 -35.47 -2.63 -15.44
C HIS A 128 -36.48 -2.75 -14.29
N SER A 129 -36.07 -2.76 -13.01
CA SER A 129 -37.02 -2.83 -11.88
C SER A 129 -37.56 -1.45 -11.47
N SER A 130 -36.87 -0.36 -11.80
CA SER A 130 -37.36 1.01 -11.57
C SER A 130 -38.52 1.43 -12.49
N ASN A 131 -38.81 0.66 -13.55
CA ASN A 131 -39.94 0.91 -14.46
C ASN A 131 -41.16 0.00 -14.19
N SER A 132 -41.10 -0.89 -13.19
CA SER A 132 -42.23 -1.74 -12.79
C SER A 132 -42.78 -1.31 -11.42
N SER A 133 -43.21 -0.05 -11.32
CA SER A 133 -44.20 0.36 -10.33
C SER A 133 -45.57 0.33 -11.00
N GLY A 134 -46.22 -0.82 -10.98
CA GLY A 134 -47.55 -1.01 -11.56
C GLY A 134 -48.03 -2.42 -11.26
N SER A 135 -49.01 -2.49 -10.34
CA SER A 135 -49.99 -3.56 -10.13
C SER A 135 -49.64 -4.96 -10.63
N ASP A 136 -49.63 -5.94 -9.73
CA ASP A 136 -50.50 -7.08 -9.98
C ASP A 136 -51.08 -7.61 -8.68
N LEU A 137 -52.42 -7.66 -8.70
CA LEU A 137 -53.28 -8.17 -7.67
C LEU A 137 -53.08 -9.68 -7.50
N ALA A 138 -53.29 -10.11 -6.27
CA ALA A 138 -53.52 -11.50 -5.92
C ALA A 138 -54.55 -12.15 -6.85
N GLN A 139 -54.13 -13.18 -7.58
CA GLN A 139 -55.03 -14.25 -8.01
C GLN A 139 -54.59 -15.52 -7.29
N MET A 140 -55.39 -15.87 -6.29
CA MET A 140 -55.41 -17.23 -5.76
C MET A 140 -56.10 -18.12 -6.79
N SER A 141 -55.38 -19.11 -7.29
CA SER A 141 -55.96 -20.33 -7.83
C SER A 141 -55.56 -21.46 -6.89
N ASN A 142 -56.55 -21.97 -6.16
CA ASN A 142 -56.53 -23.34 -5.70
C ASN A 142 -56.46 -24.23 -6.93
N ASP A 143 -55.61 -25.27 -6.91
CA ASP A 143 -56.09 -26.64 -7.06
C ASP A 143 -54.95 -27.64 -6.85
N ASP A 144 -55.32 -28.67 -6.09
CA ASP A 144 -54.89 -30.06 -6.08
C ASP A 144 -53.51 -30.45 -5.52
N GLU A 145 -53.60 -30.95 -4.28
CA GLU A 145 -52.74 -31.97 -3.70
C GLU A 145 -52.71 -33.20 -4.61
N ASP A 146 -51.56 -33.45 -5.25
CA ASP A 146 -51.21 -34.77 -5.76
C ASP A 146 -49.89 -35.21 -5.10
N ASP A 147 -50.07 -36.06 -4.10
CA ASP A 147 -49.06 -36.78 -3.34
C ASP A 147 -48.35 -37.78 -4.28
N LYS A 148 -47.21 -37.36 -4.83
CA LYS A 148 -46.25 -38.25 -5.49
C LYS A 148 -44.89 -38.16 -4.79
N ASN A 149 -44.75 -39.05 -3.82
CA ASN A 149 -43.45 -39.57 -3.36
C ASN A 149 -42.72 -40.22 -4.55
N GLU A 150 -42.03 -39.42 -5.35
CA GLU A 150 -40.91 -39.90 -6.17
C GLU A 150 -39.63 -39.60 -5.39
N ALA A 151 -38.92 -40.68 -5.00
CA ALA A 151 -37.61 -40.58 -4.40
C ALA A 151 -36.66 -39.86 -5.38
N LEU A 152 -36.33 -38.61 -5.06
CA LEU A 152 -35.34 -37.81 -5.77
C LEU A 152 -33.96 -38.50 -5.69
N PRO A 153 -33.15 -38.48 -6.75
CA PRO A 153 -31.78 -39.00 -6.70
C PRO A 153 -30.98 -38.24 -5.65
N ASN A 154 -30.13 -38.95 -4.89
CA ASN A 154 -29.34 -38.45 -3.76
C ASN A 154 -28.31 -37.32 -4.08
N ASP A 155 -28.31 -36.73 -5.27
CA ASP A 155 -27.30 -35.76 -5.73
C ASP A 155 -27.92 -34.49 -6.40
N LEU A 156 -29.09 -34.03 -5.94
CA LEU A 156 -29.63 -32.72 -6.37
C LEU A 156 -29.12 -31.61 -5.45
N PHE A 157 -28.17 -30.82 -5.94
CA PHE A 157 -27.67 -29.62 -5.28
C PHE A 157 -28.59 -28.42 -5.61
N GLU A 158 -29.31 -27.92 -4.61
CA GLU A 158 -30.17 -26.74 -4.75
C GLU A 158 -29.43 -25.48 -4.25
N VAL A 159 -29.46 -24.40 -5.03
CA VAL A 159 -28.86 -23.12 -4.67
C VAL A 159 -29.71 -22.44 -3.58
N GLU A 160 -29.14 -22.15 -2.42
CA GLU A 160 -29.82 -21.34 -1.38
C GLU A 160 -29.70 -19.85 -1.72
N ARG A 161 -28.48 -19.39 -1.99
CA ARG A 161 -28.18 -17.99 -2.33
C ARG A 161 -26.76 -17.83 -2.87
N LEU A 162 -26.50 -16.71 -3.53
CA LEU A 162 -25.15 -16.32 -3.96
C LEU A 162 -24.50 -15.43 -2.90
N LEU A 163 -23.20 -15.64 -2.68
CA LEU A 163 -22.40 -14.99 -1.64
C LEU A 163 -21.41 -13.98 -2.21
N ASP A 164 -20.82 -14.25 -3.37
CA ASP A 164 -19.80 -13.41 -4.00
C ASP A 164 -19.79 -13.62 -5.53
N ILE A 165 -19.05 -12.79 -6.24
CA ILE A 165 -18.88 -12.79 -7.69
C ILE A 165 -17.42 -12.50 -8.02
N CYS A 166 -16.85 -13.17 -9.03
CA CYS A 166 -15.51 -12.86 -9.54
C CYS A 166 -15.44 -13.08 -11.06
N TYR A 167 -14.37 -12.58 -11.66
CA TYR A 167 -14.03 -12.87 -13.05
C TYR A 167 -12.69 -13.61 -13.12
N GLY A 168 -12.53 -14.52 -14.09
CA GLY A 168 -11.36 -15.37 -14.26
C GLY A 168 -11.72 -16.84 -14.08
N ASP A 169 -10.84 -17.61 -13.45
CA ASP A 169 -11.00 -19.06 -13.27
C ASP A 169 -10.62 -19.47 -11.84
N PRO A 170 -11.51 -19.23 -10.85
CA PRO A 170 -11.23 -19.49 -9.44
C PRO A 170 -10.94 -20.97 -9.15
N ASN A 171 -11.47 -21.88 -9.98
CA ASN A 171 -11.31 -23.33 -9.83
C ASN A 171 -10.16 -23.91 -10.68
N LYS A 172 -9.42 -23.09 -11.45
CA LYS A 172 -8.31 -23.51 -12.32
C LYS A 172 -8.71 -24.59 -13.34
N THR A 173 -9.90 -24.45 -13.89
CA THR A 173 -10.52 -25.33 -14.91
C THR A 173 -10.00 -25.09 -16.33
N GLY A 174 -9.33 -23.95 -16.57
CA GLY A 174 -8.91 -23.47 -17.88
C GLY A 174 -9.93 -22.55 -18.57
N ASN A 175 -11.07 -22.26 -17.94
CA ASN A 175 -12.15 -21.45 -18.51
C ASN A 175 -12.28 -20.11 -17.78
N ASP A 176 -11.83 -19.03 -18.41
CA ASP A 176 -12.02 -17.68 -17.91
C ASP A 176 -13.46 -17.21 -18.16
N GLY A 177 -14.11 -16.69 -17.12
CA GLY A 177 -15.49 -16.22 -17.23
C GLY A 177 -15.98 -15.53 -15.97
N LEU A 178 -17.29 -15.33 -15.90
CA LEU A 178 -17.95 -14.82 -14.69
C LEU A 178 -18.36 -15.99 -13.80
N TRP A 179 -18.00 -15.93 -12.53
CA TRP A 179 -18.29 -16.96 -11.55
C TRP A 179 -19.00 -16.36 -10.33
N PHE A 180 -19.84 -17.16 -9.70
CA PHE A 180 -20.50 -16.82 -8.45
C PHE A 180 -20.14 -17.82 -7.36
N LYS A 181 -19.94 -17.33 -6.14
CA LYS A 181 -19.80 -18.19 -4.97
C LYS A 181 -21.17 -18.56 -4.46
N VAL A 182 -21.47 -19.85 -4.40
CA VAL A 182 -22.79 -20.41 -4.11
C VAL A 182 -22.83 -20.92 -2.67
N ARG A 183 -23.90 -20.58 -1.94
CA ARG A 183 -24.34 -21.30 -0.74
C ARG A 183 -25.36 -22.35 -1.17
N TRP A 184 -25.09 -23.61 -0.86
CA TRP A 184 -25.98 -24.72 -1.16
C TRP A 184 -26.97 -24.96 -0.03
N LYS A 185 -28.23 -25.22 -0.38
CA LYS A 185 -29.30 -25.48 0.59
C LYS A 185 -28.99 -26.75 1.36
N THR A 186 -29.19 -26.70 2.68
CA THR A 186 -28.91 -27.79 3.64
C THR A 186 -27.43 -28.08 3.92
N TYR A 187 -26.49 -27.41 3.23
CA TYR A 187 -25.06 -27.53 3.50
C TYR A 187 -24.51 -26.38 4.35
N ASP A 188 -23.47 -26.68 5.11
CA ASP A 188 -22.76 -25.68 5.91
C ASP A 188 -21.75 -24.87 5.05
N PRO A 189 -21.24 -23.73 5.54
CA PRO A 189 -20.33 -22.85 4.80
C PRO A 189 -19.05 -23.50 4.24
N SER A 190 -18.63 -24.66 4.76
CA SER A 190 -17.45 -25.38 4.23
C SER A 190 -17.66 -25.95 2.83
N HIS A 191 -18.92 -26.08 2.39
CA HIS A 191 -19.29 -26.57 1.07
C HIS A 191 -19.52 -25.43 0.05
N ASP A 192 -19.35 -24.17 0.43
CA ASP A 192 -19.52 -23.02 -0.49
C ASP A 192 -18.52 -23.13 -1.66
N SER A 193 -19.03 -23.24 -2.89
CA SER A 193 -18.21 -23.44 -4.10
C SER A 193 -18.38 -22.30 -5.10
N TRP A 194 -17.40 -22.16 -6.01
CA TRP A 194 -17.50 -21.25 -7.14
C TRP A 194 -18.10 -21.98 -8.34
N GLU A 195 -19.21 -21.46 -8.87
CA GLU A 195 -19.90 -21.99 -10.06
C GLU A 195 -19.86 -20.96 -11.20
N PRO A 196 -19.69 -21.40 -12.46
CA PRO A 196 -19.71 -20.50 -13.61
C PRO A 196 -21.14 -19.99 -13.82
N ILE A 197 -21.29 -18.78 -14.37
CA ILE A 197 -22.61 -18.20 -14.64
C ILE A 197 -23.52 -19.12 -15.47
N ASP A 198 -22.95 -19.84 -16.44
CA ASP A 198 -23.69 -20.76 -17.31
C ASP A 198 -24.23 -21.99 -16.54
N GLY A 199 -23.56 -22.39 -15.44
CA GLY A 199 -24.01 -23.44 -14.54
C GLY A 199 -25.17 -23.03 -13.63
N LEU A 200 -25.54 -21.75 -13.63
CA LEU A 200 -26.65 -21.19 -12.83
C LEU A 200 -27.85 -20.79 -13.70
N SER A 201 -27.93 -21.30 -14.94
CA SER A 201 -29.02 -21.03 -15.88
C SER A 201 -30.40 -21.35 -15.31
N ASP A 202 -30.48 -22.37 -14.47
CA ASP A 202 -31.74 -22.89 -13.91
C ASP A 202 -32.17 -22.11 -12.65
N SER A 203 -31.38 -21.14 -12.19
CA SER A 203 -31.64 -20.31 -11.01
C SER A 203 -31.46 -18.80 -11.27
N PRO A 204 -32.14 -18.23 -12.28
CA PRO A 204 -31.93 -16.83 -12.68
C PRO A 204 -32.37 -15.80 -11.62
N GLU A 205 -33.33 -16.15 -10.77
CA GLU A 205 -33.80 -15.27 -9.68
C GLU A 205 -32.72 -15.09 -8.61
N CYS A 206 -31.93 -16.12 -8.29
CA CYS A 206 -30.81 -16.01 -7.34
C CYS A 206 -29.75 -14.98 -7.81
N ILE A 207 -29.46 -14.96 -9.12
CA ILE A 207 -28.56 -13.98 -9.73
C ILE A 207 -29.14 -12.57 -9.62
N LYS A 208 -30.42 -12.40 -9.95
CA LYS A 208 -31.11 -11.11 -9.87
C LYS A 208 -31.12 -10.56 -8.44
N GLU A 209 -31.48 -11.38 -7.46
CA GLU A 209 -31.47 -10.99 -6.03
C GLU A 209 -30.08 -10.59 -5.57
N PHE A 210 -29.06 -11.38 -5.92
CA PHE A 210 -27.66 -11.07 -5.60
C PHE A 210 -27.24 -9.73 -6.19
N VAL A 211 -27.52 -9.49 -7.47
CA VAL A 211 -27.15 -8.25 -8.16
C VAL A 211 -27.87 -7.05 -7.54
N GLN A 212 -29.17 -7.16 -7.27
CA GLN A 212 -29.95 -6.08 -6.65
C GLN A 212 -29.49 -5.75 -5.23
N ARG A 213 -29.17 -6.77 -4.42
CA ARG A 213 -28.57 -6.57 -3.09
C ARG A 213 -27.18 -5.95 -3.20
N GLY A 214 -26.31 -6.53 -4.03
CA GLY A 214 -24.93 -6.06 -4.22
C GLY A 214 -24.85 -4.62 -4.74
N TYR A 215 -25.79 -4.23 -5.61
CA TYR A 215 -25.94 -2.85 -6.08
C TYR A 215 -26.28 -1.89 -4.93
N ARG A 216 -27.29 -2.23 -4.10
CA ARG A 216 -27.68 -1.42 -2.93
C ARG A 216 -26.55 -1.29 -1.91
N GLU A 217 -25.79 -2.36 -1.69
CA GLU A 217 -24.67 -2.40 -0.75
C GLU A 217 -23.35 -1.84 -1.32
N SER A 218 -23.35 -1.54 -2.63
CA SER A 218 -22.17 -1.08 -3.38
C SER A 218 -20.97 -2.02 -3.23
N ILE A 219 -21.19 -3.34 -3.40
CA ILE A 219 -20.13 -4.36 -3.27
C ILE A 219 -19.04 -4.21 -4.33
N LEU A 220 -19.39 -3.66 -5.50
CA LEU A 220 -18.50 -3.35 -6.61
C LEU A 220 -18.81 -1.94 -7.15
N PRO A 221 -17.78 -1.16 -7.53
CA PRO A 221 -17.99 0.19 -8.05
C PRO A 221 -18.57 0.16 -9.47
N LEU A 222 -19.39 1.16 -9.77
CA LEU A 222 -19.82 1.51 -11.13
C LEU A 222 -19.19 2.86 -11.54
N PRO A 223 -19.09 3.17 -12.85
CA PRO A 223 -18.62 4.48 -13.30
C PRO A 223 -19.37 5.62 -12.60
N GLY A 224 -18.62 6.58 -12.04
CA GLY A 224 -19.16 7.70 -11.26
C GLY A 224 -19.39 7.43 -9.75
N SER A 225 -19.23 6.20 -9.27
CA SER A 225 -19.38 5.86 -7.83
C SER A 225 -18.09 5.99 -6.99
N VAL A 226 -16.95 6.21 -7.65
CA VAL A 226 -15.63 6.29 -7.01
C VAL A 226 -15.15 7.74 -7.06
N ASP A 227 -14.90 8.35 -5.90
CA ASP A 227 -14.36 9.72 -5.85
C ASP A 227 -12.85 9.73 -6.09
N VAL A 228 -12.12 8.78 -5.50
CA VAL A 228 -10.66 8.70 -5.55
C VAL A 228 -10.21 7.30 -5.96
N ILE A 229 -9.25 7.21 -6.88
CA ILE A 229 -8.47 5.98 -7.10
C ILE A 229 -7.04 6.23 -6.67
N CYS A 230 -6.50 5.37 -5.80
CA CYS A 230 -5.06 5.30 -5.56
C CYS A 230 -4.49 3.96 -6.04
N GLY A 231 -3.20 3.92 -6.35
CA GLY A 231 -2.53 2.64 -6.58
C GLY A 231 -1.05 2.75 -6.95
N GLY A 232 -0.34 1.66 -6.68
CA GLY A 232 1.10 1.51 -6.98
C GLY A 232 1.35 0.40 -8.00
N PRO A 233 1.02 0.60 -9.30
CA PRO A 233 1.13 -0.45 -10.30
C PRO A 233 2.58 -0.95 -10.40
N PRO A 234 2.84 -2.26 -10.26
CA PRO A 234 4.20 -2.78 -10.28
C PRO A 234 4.81 -2.62 -11.68
N CYS A 235 6.01 -2.03 -11.73
CA CYS A 235 6.82 -1.92 -12.94
C CYS A 235 8.19 -2.58 -12.69
N GLN A 236 8.25 -3.91 -12.76
CA GLN A 236 9.46 -4.65 -12.41
C GLN A 236 10.50 -4.68 -13.55
N GLY A 237 10.10 -4.35 -14.78
CA GLY A 237 10.98 -4.31 -15.95
C GLY A 237 12.03 -3.20 -15.88
N ILE A 238 11.83 -2.18 -15.05
CA ILE A 238 12.65 -0.95 -15.06
C ILE A 238 13.71 -0.85 -13.96
N SER A 239 13.78 -1.83 -13.05
CA SER A 239 14.68 -1.77 -11.88
C SER A 239 15.79 -2.84 -11.92
N GLY A 240 16.89 -2.57 -11.21
CA GLY A 240 17.96 -3.54 -10.97
C GLY A 240 18.65 -4.05 -12.24
N LEU A 241 18.67 -5.38 -12.43
CA LEU A 241 19.28 -6.03 -13.59
C LEU A 241 18.45 -5.87 -14.87
N ASN A 242 17.18 -5.50 -14.78
CA ASN A 242 16.29 -5.38 -15.93
C ASN A 242 16.40 -4.04 -16.65
N ARG A 243 17.08 -3.04 -16.06
CA ARG A 243 17.23 -1.66 -16.56
C ARG A 243 17.84 -1.48 -17.96
N PHE A 244 18.28 -2.56 -18.60
CA PHE A 244 18.85 -2.57 -19.96
C PHE A 244 18.05 -3.43 -20.95
N ARG A 245 16.94 -4.04 -20.51
CA ARG A 245 16.09 -4.89 -21.35
C ARG A 245 14.87 -4.09 -21.83
N ASN A 246 14.40 -4.37 -23.05
CA ASN A 246 13.20 -3.77 -23.66
C ASN A 246 13.14 -2.23 -23.57
N TYR A 247 14.30 -1.57 -23.70
CA TYR A 247 14.42 -0.11 -23.58
C TYR A 247 13.62 0.64 -24.64
N ASN A 248 13.58 0.12 -25.88
CA ASN A 248 12.89 0.77 -27.00
C ASN A 248 11.36 0.64 -26.92
N GLU A 249 10.86 -0.45 -26.34
CA GLU A 249 9.42 -0.74 -26.23
C GLU A 249 9.06 -1.17 -24.78
N PRO A 250 9.11 -0.25 -23.81
CA PRO A 250 8.94 -0.60 -22.39
C PRO A 250 7.59 -1.21 -22.03
N LEU A 251 6.53 -0.92 -22.78
CA LEU A 251 5.16 -1.42 -22.50
C LEU A 251 4.88 -2.80 -23.06
N GLU A 252 5.67 -3.27 -24.04
CA GLU A 252 5.62 -4.65 -24.53
C GLU A 252 6.25 -5.64 -23.51
N ASP A 253 6.94 -5.12 -22.49
CA ASP A 253 7.35 -5.93 -21.34
C ASP A 253 6.14 -6.18 -20.42
N ASP A 254 5.67 -7.43 -20.37
CA ASP A 254 4.57 -7.87 -19.51
C ASP A 254 4.70 -7.40 -18.04
N ARG A 255 5.93 -7.21 -17.55
CA ARG A 255 6.22 -6.74 -16.18
C ARG A 255 5.90 -5.26 -15.94
N ASN A 256 5.57 -4.52 -16.99
CA ASN A 256 5.14 -3.12 -16.94
C ASN A 256 3.66 -2.95 -17.34
N LYS A 257 3.00 -4.02 -17.81
CA LYS A 257 1.59 -4.01 -18.27
C LYS A 257 0.60 -3.51 -17.21
N GLN A 258 0.92 -3.68 -15.94
CA GLN A 258 0.06 -3.22 -14.84
C GLN A 258 -0.12 -1.68 -14.80
N LEU A 259 0.81 -0.91 -15.39
CA LEU A 259 0.60 0.52 -15.57
C LEU A 259 -0.54 0.83 -16.56
N VAL A 260 -0.67 0.02 -17.61
CA VAL A 260 -1.77 0.14 -18.59
C VAL A 260 -3.09 -0.22 -17.92
N VAL A 261 -3.13 -1.34 -17.21
CA VAL A 261 -4.32 -1.81 -16.47
C VAL A 261 -4.81 -0.75 -15.47
N PHE A 262 -3.89 -0.17 -14.68
CA PHE A 262 -4.23 0.93 -13.76
C PHE A 262 -4.92 2.10 -14.50
N MET A 263 -4.34 2.54 -15.61
CA MET A 263 -4.87 3.65 -16.40
C MET A 263 -6.21 3.30 -17.07
N ASP A 264 -6.43 2.03 -17.43
CA ASP A 264 -7.70 1.56 -18.00
C ASP A 264 -8.81 1.49 -16.95
N VAL A 265 -8.50 1.11 -15.71
CA VAL A 265 -9.46 1.21 -14.59
C VAL A 265 -9.83 2.67 -14.31
N VAL A 266 -8.85 3.57 -14.28
CA VAL A 266 -9.09 5.02 -14.15
C VAL A 266 -9.97 5.54 -15.30
N ASN A 267 -9.68 5.13 -16.54
CA ASN A 267 -10.47 5.53 -17.70
C ASN A 267 -11.92 5.02 -17.62
N TYR A 268 -12.11 3.78 -17.15
CA TYR A 268 -13.42 3.16 -17.03
C TYR A 268 -14.27 3.79 -15.92
N LEU A 269 -13.69 3.98 -14.73
CA LEU A 269 -14.43 4.45 -13.55
C LEU A 269 -14.55 5.97 -13.46
N ARG A 270 -13.63 6.71 -14.10
CA ARG A 270 -13.61 8.18 -14.16
C ARG A 270 -13.69 8.86 -12.77
N PRO A 271 -12.79 8.54 -11.82
CA PRO A 271 -12.84 9.13 -10.48
C PRO A 271 -12.56 10.63 -10.50
N LYS A 272 -13.02 11.37 -9.48
CA LYS A 272 -12.73 12.81 -9.34
C LYS A 272 -11.23 13.07 -9.17
N TYR A 273 -10.55 12.20 -8.43
CA TYR A 273 -9.12 12.28 -8.17
C TYR A 273 -8.41 10.95 -8.42
N VAL A 274 -7.16 11.04 -8.84
CA VAL A 274 -6.26 9.89 -9.06
C VAL A 274 -4.95 10.16 -8.33
N LEU A 275 -4.45 9.20 -7.55
CA LEU A 275 -3.10 9.21 -7.02
C LEU A 275 -2.36 7.94 -7.41
N MET A 276 -1.38 8.06 -8.29
CA MET A 276 -0.51 6.94 -8.63
C MET A 276 0.85 7.11 -7.93
N GLU A 277 1.29 6.08 -7.21
CA GLU A 277 2.64 5.99 -6.64
C GLU A 277 3.53 5.08 -7.51
N ASN A 278 4.82 5.39 -7.59
CA ASN A 278 5.81 4.47 -8.13
C ASN A 278 7.25 4.75 -7.69
N VAL A 279 8.17 3.84 -8.02
CA VAL A 279 9.60 4.04 -7.84
C VAL A 279 10.13 5.15 -8.75
N VAL A 280 11.19 5.85 -8.31
CA VAL A 280 11.82 6.94 -9.09
C VAL A 280 12.37 6.46 -10.44
N ASP A 281 12.69 5.17 -10.57
CA ASP A 281 13.20 4.60 -11.81
C ASP A 281 12.21 4.72 -12.98
N ILE A 282 10.91 4.92 -12.71
CA ILE A 282 9.88 5.21 -13.73
C ILE A 282 10.17 6.50 -14.52
N LEU A 283 10.97 7.41 -13.92
CA LEU A 283 11.42 8.68 -14.49
C LEU A 283 12.86 8.64 -15.02
N LYS A 284 13.57 7.51 -14.87
CA LYS A 284 14.96 7.33 -15.30
C LYS A 284 15.08 6.38 -16.47
N PHE A 285 14.40 5.23 -16.41
CA PHE A 285 14.44 4.21 -17.45
C PHE A 285 13.78 4.72 -18.73
N ALA A 286 14.39 4.42 -19.89
CA ALA A 286 13.91 4.86 -21.21
C ALA A 286 13.56 6.36 -21.25
N ASP A 287 14.45 7.22 -20.73
CA ASP A 287 14.24 8.67 -20.61
C ASP A 287 12.95 9.07 -19.87
N GLY A 288 12.54 8.24 -18.92
CA GLY A 288 11.32 8.41 -18.14
C GLY A 288 10.05 8.05 -18.90
N PHE A 289 10.14 7.15 -19.90
CA PHE A 289 9.03 6.74 -20.76
C PHE A 289 7.77 6.41 -19.96
N LEU A 290 7.86 5.54 -18.95
CA LEU A 290 6.69 5.09 -18.19
C LEU A 290 6.05 6.24 -17.38
N GLY A 291 6.85 7.16 -16.82
CA GLY A 291 6.32 8.33 -16.13
C GLY A 291 5.63 9.31 -17.09
N ARG A 292 6.23 9.54 -18.26
CA ARG A 292 5.64 10.35 -19.34
C ARG A 292 4.36 9.71 -19.87
N TYR A 293 4.33 8.38 -20.03
CA TYR A 293 3.15 7.63 -20.42
C TYR A 293 2.01 7.83 -19.41
N ALA A 294 2.28 7.65 -18.12
CA ALA A 294 1.27 7.82 -17.07
C ALA A 294 0.68 9.24 -17.07
N LEU A 295 1.53 10.27 -17.14
CA LEU A 295 1.11 11.66 -17.24
C LEU A 295 0.30 11.93 -18.52
N SER A 296 0.77 11.43 -19.66
CA SER A 296 0.11 11.58 -20.97
C SER A 296 -1.28 10.93 -20.98
N ARG A 297 -1.44 9.76 -20.36
CA ARG A 297 -2.74 9.08 -20.23
C ARG A 297 -3.74 9.95 -19.48
N LEU A 298 -3.38 10.52 -18.32
CA LEU A 298 -4.26 11.43 -17.58
C LEU A 298 -4.65 12.66 -18.43
N VAL A 299 -3.70 13.30 -19.11
CA VAL A 299 -3.96 14.46 -19.96
C VAL A 299 -4.88 14.11 -21.14
N SER A 300 -4.66 12.97 -21.79
CA SER A 300 -5.52 12.46 -22.88
C SER A 300 -6.95 12.18 -22.41
N MET A 301 -7.10 11.75 -21.16
CA MET A 301 -8.37 11.55 -20.46
C MET A 301 -8.98 12.86 -19.92
N ARG A 302 -8.40 14.02 -20.26
CA ARG A 302 -8.81 15.37 -19.84
C ARG A 302 -8.71 15.61 -18.33
N TYR A 303 -7.86 14.87 -17.62
CA TYR A 303 -7.51 15.20 -16.24
C TYR A 303 -6.51 16.35 -16.19
N GLN A 304 -6.69 17.27 -15.24
CA GLN A 304 -5.59 18.05 -14.71
C GLN A 304 -4.60 17.08 -14.06
N ALA A 305 -3.30 17.30 -14.17
CA ALA A 305 -2.31 16.37 -13.64
C ALA A 305 -1.04 17.08 -13.17
N ARG A 306 -0.36 16.51 -12.17
CA ARG A 306 1.00 16.93 -11.78
C ARG A 306 1.80 15.80 -11.16
N LEU A 307 3.12 15.86 -11.34
CA LEU A 307 4.08 14.85 -10.93
C LEU A 307 5.04 15.43 -9.89
N GLY A 308 5.16 14.74 -8.75
CA GLY A 308 6.03 15.13 -7.65
C GLY A 308 6.95 13.99 -7.20
N LEU A 309 8.16 14.34 -6.77
CA LEU A 309 9.09 13.44 -6.12
C LEU A 309 9.16 13.79 -4.64
N MET A 310 8.73 12.86 -3.79
CA MET A 310 8.67 13.05 -2.34
C MET A 310 9.61 12.07 -1.65
N VAL A 311 10.26 12.53 -0.57
CA VAL A 311 11.17 11.73 0.25
C VAL A 311 10.54 11.47 1.61
N ALA A 312 10.32 10.20 1.96
CA ALA A 312 9.65 9.80 3.19
C ALA A 312 10.27 10.41 4.46
N GLY A 313 11.60 10.50 4.53
CA GLY A 313 12.30 11.09 5.68
C GLY A 313 11.96 12.56 5.94
N CYS A 314 11.60 13.31 4.89
CA CYS A 314 11.14 14.70 5.01
C CYS A 314 9.81 14.82 5.77
N TYR A 315 9.12 13.71 6.04
CA TYR A 315 7.84 13.65 6.74
C TYR A 315 7.93 12.89 8.07
N GLY A 316 9.14 12.83 8.66
CA GLY A 316 9.33 12.29 10.01
C GLY A 316 9.53 10.79 10.05
N LEU A 317 10.36 10.25 9.15
CA LEU A 317 10.78 8.85 9.17
C LEU A 317 12.31 8.72 9.15
N PRO A 318 12.89 7.75 9.88
CA PRO A 318 14.33 7.50 9.89
C PRO A 318 14.80 6.73 8.62
N GLN A 319 14.39 7.23 7.46
CA GLN A 319 14.56 6.59 6.16
C GLN A 319 14.71 7.60 5.03
N PHE A 320 15.49 7.24 4.01
CA PHE A 320 15.62 8.02 2.78
C PHE A 320 14.92 7.33 1.58
N ARG A 321 13.58 7.30 1.59
CA ARG A 321 12.79 6.68 0.52
C ARG A 321 12.17 7.73 -0.38
N MET A 322 12.78 7.93 -1.55
CA MET A 322 12.21 8.78 -2.60
C MET A 322 11.24 7.98 -3.48
N ARG A 323 10.08 8.57 -3.79
CA ARG A 323 9.04 8.01 -4.66
C ARG A 323 8.42 9.08 -5.55
N ALA A 324 7.92 8.63 -6.70
CA ALA A 324 7.18 9.46 -7.63
C ALA A 324 5.69 9.35 -7.33
N PHE A 325 5.02 10.49 -7.25
CA PHE A 325 3.58 10.60 -7.04
C PHE A 325 2.98 11.42 -8.18
N LEU A 326 1.96 10.86 -8.84
CA LEU A 326 1.23 11.51 -9.92
C LEU A 326 -0.20 11.76 -9.46
N TRP A 327 -0.54 13.04 -9.30
CA TRP A 327 -1.92 13.48 -9.08
C TRP A 327 -2.64 13.63 -10.42
N GLY A 328 -3.91 13.21 -10.43
CA GLY A 328 -4.91 13.57 -11.43
C GLY A 328 -6.14 14.15 -10.75
N SER A 329 -6.77 15.16 -11.37
CA SER A 329 -8.08 15.67 -10.97
C SER A 329 -8.95 15.94 -12.21
N LEU A 330 -10.25 15.64 -12.14
CA LEU A 330 -11.17 16.05 -13.19
C LEU A 330 -11.14 17.59 -13.35
N PRO A 331 -11.50 18.14 -14.52
CA PRO A 331 -11.52 19.59 -14.71
C PRO A 331 -12.45 20.34 -13.75
N SER A 332 -13.47 19.67 -13.20
CA SER A 332 -14.38 20.24 -12.21
C SER A 332 -13.78 20.32 -10.80
N GLY A 333 -12.68 19.62 -10.53
CA GLY A 333 -12.01 19.60 -9.23
C GLY A 333 -10.82 20.54 -9.14
N VAL A 334 -10.30 20.72 -7.93
CA VAL A 334 -9.06 21.47 -7.68
C VAL A 334 -7.89 20.49 -7.68
N LEU A 335 -6.91 20.67 -8.58
CA LEU A 335 -5.74 19.80 -8.64
C LEU A 335 -4.93 19.86 -7.31
N PRO A 336 -4.81 18.75 -6.55
CA PRO A 336 -4.14 18.76 -5.25
C PRO A 336 -2.67 19.20 -5.34
N LYS A 337 -2.19 19.90 -4.31
CA LYS A 337 -0.78 20.29 -4.17
C LYS A 337 0.01 19.20 -3.44
N PHE A 338 1.33 19.21 -3.58
CA PHE A 338 2.19 18.37 -2.77
C PHE A 338 2.48 19.06 -1.43
N PRO A 339 2.42 18.34 -0.29
CA PRO A 339 2.80 18.92 1.00
C PRO A 339 4.31 19.16 1.03
N LEU A 340 4.75 20.29 1.56
CA LEU A 340 6.18 20.58 1.72
C LEU A 340 6.78 19.76 2.87
N PRO A 341 8.12 19.52 2.86
CA PRO A 341 8.81 18.86 3.96
C PRO A 341 8.48 19.44 5.34
N THR A 342 8.41 18.59 6.35
CA THR A 342 8.23 18.99 7.77
C THR A 342 9.45 18.69 8.63
N HIS A 343 10.33 17.81 8.15
CA HIS A 343 11.55 17.38 8.81
C HIS A 343 12.75 17.55 7.88
N ASP A 344 13.90 17.83 8.47
CA ASP A 344 15.19 17.72 7.79
C ASP A 344 15.56 16.25 7.56
N VAL A 345 16.55 15.98 6.72
CA VAL A 345 17.00 14.62 6.37
C VAL A 345 18.50 14.44 6.50
N VAL A 346 18.92 13.29 7.03
CA VAL A 346 20.35 12.96 7.25
C VAL A 346 21.12 12.82 5.93
N LYS A 347 20.44 12.44 4.85
CA LYS A 347 21.02 12.28 3.52
C LYS A 347 20.07 12.81 2.46
N ARG A 348 20.62 13.32 1.35
CA ARG A 348 19.88 13.66 0.13
C ARG A 348 20.24 12.69 -0.99
N GLY A 349 19.29 12.42 -1.87
CA GLY A 349 19.41 11.46 -2.96
C GLY A 349 19.50 12.13 -4.32
N VAL A 350 19.76 11.33 -5.35
CA VAL A 350 19.91 11.81 -6.72
C VAL A 350 18.54 11.88 -7.41
N VAL A 351 18.15 13.10 -7.79
CA VAL A 351 16.96 13.39 -8.59
C VAL A 351 17.32 13.28 -10.08
N PRO A 352 16.46 12.69 -10.94
CA PRO A 352 16.69 12.70 -12.39
C PRO A 352 16.72 14.13 -12.94
N ASN A 353 17.73 14.49 -13.72
CA ASN A 353 17.90 15.86 -14.24
C ASN A 353 16.66 16.37 -15.00
N ALA A 354 16.07 15.51 -15.84
CA ALA A 354 14.87 15.82 -16.63
C ALA A 354 13.62 16.12 -15.78
N PHE A 355 13.61 15.72 -14.51
CA PHE A 355 12.51 15.89 -13.56
C PHE A 355 12.96 16.60 -12.28
N SER A 356 14.01 17.40 -12.36
CA SER A 356 14.55 18.17 -11.23
C SER A 356 13.51 19.12 -10.63
N GLN A 357 12.73 19.79 -11.48
CA GLN A 357 11.62 20.66 -11.06
C GLN A 357 10.39 19.91 -10.53
N CYS A 358 10.42 18.58 -10.48
CA CYS A 358 9.38 17.78 -9.82
C CYS A 358 9.75 17.46 -8.37
N LEU A 359 10.94 17.81 -7.88
CA LEU A 359 11.30 17.58 -6.48
C LEU A 359 10.42 18.42 -5.55
N VAL A 360 9.75 17.77 -4.61
CA VAL A 360 9.00 18.44 -3.55
C VAL A 360 9.97 18.77 -2.42
N ALA A 361 10.50 19.98 -2.46
CA ALA A 361 11.40 20.55 -1.47
C ALA A 361 11.19 22.07 -1.41
N TYR A 362 11.64 22.69 -0.32
CA TYR A 362 11.73 24.14 -0.23
C TYR A 362 12.87 24.68 -1.09
N ASP A 363 12.73 25.92 -1.56
CA ASP A 363 13.78 26.63 -2.29
C ASP A 363 14.96 26.95 -1.36
N GLU A 364 16.17 27.10 -1.90
CA GLU A 364 17.39 27.27 -1.10
C GLU A 364 17.40 28.55 -0.24
N ILE A 365 16.52 29.50 -0.57
CA ILE A 365 16.45 30.85 0.01
C ILE A 365 15.43 30.93 1.17
N ASP A 366 14.53 29.95 1.31
CA ASP A 366 13.50 30.00 2.34
C ASP A 366 14.09 29.84 3.76
N ASP A 367 13.63 30.66 4.71
CA ASP A 367 13.87 30.44 6.14
C ASP A 367 12.98 29.29 6.65
N LYS A 368 13.61 28.18 7.04
CA LYS A 368 12.92 26.90 7.27
C LYS A 368 12.98 26.50 8.74
N ARG A 369 11.82 26.47 9.39
CA ARG A 369 11.65 25.83 10.70
C ARG A 369 11.30 24.35 10.55
N LEU A 370 12.26 23.54 10.06
CA LEU A 370 12.08 22.07 9.99
C LEU A 370 12.36 21.40 11.33
N LYS A 371 11.59 20.35 11.65
CA LYS A 371 11.94 19.44 12.75
C LYS A 371 13.23 18.69 12.42
N LYS A 372 13.96 18.26 13.45
CA LYS A 372 15.20 17.48 13.29
C LYS A 372 14.92 16.16 12.57
N ALA A 373 15.87 15.74 11.72
CA ALA A 373 15.85 14.42 11.10
C ALA A 373 15.80 13.30 12.15
N LEU A 374 14.90 12.33 11.96
CA LEU A 374 14.79 11.17 12.82
C LEU A 374 15.87 10.12 12.49
N VAL A 375 16.29 9.39 13.52
CA VAL A 375 17.22 8.25 13.42
C VAL A 375 16.61 6.98 14.01
N LEU A 376 17.30 5.85 13.88
CA LEU A 376 16.83 4.54 14.34
C LEU A 376 16.43 4.52 15.82
N GLN A 377 17.17 5.25 16.67
CA GLN A 377 16.87 5.40 18.09
C GLN A 377 15.49 5.99 18.32
N ASP A 378 15.12 7.01 17.53
CA ASP A 378 13.84 7.69 17.67
C ASP A 378 12.68 6.75 17.38
N ALA A 379 12.87 5.75 16.52
CA ALA A 379 11.82 4.82 16.14
C ALA A 379 11.72 3.58 17.03
N LEU A 380 12.84 3.02 17.49
CA LEU A 380 12.86 1.62 17.98
C LEU A 380 13.28 1.46 19.46
N SER A 381 13.76 2.52 20.12
CA SER A 381 14.41 2.39 21.44
C SER A 381 13.48 2.00 22.61
N ASP A 382 12.15 2.05 22.43
CA ASP A 382 11.14 1.60 23.39
C ASP A 382 10.62 0.17 23.13
N LEU A 383 11.13 -0.55 22.13
CA LEU A 383 10.71 -1.93 21.87
C LEU A 383 11.40 -2.92 22.83
N PRO A 384 10.69 -3.95 23.33
CA PRO A 384 11.28 -4.98 24.18
C PRO A 384 12.30 -5.82 23.41
N LYS A 385 13.22 -6.47 24.13
CA LYS A 385 14.17 -7.40 23.49
C LYS A 385 13.47 -8.69 23.11
N VAL A 386 13.81 -9.24 21.94
CA VAL A 386 13.34 -10.56 21.48
C VAL A 386 14.49 -11.36 20.87
N PRO A 387 14.49 -12.70 21.01
CA PRO A 387 15.52 -13.56 20.41
C PRO A 387 15.34 -13.68 18.88
N ASN A 388 16.24 -14.44 18.23
CA ASN A 388 16.16 -14.75 16.79
C ASN A 388 14.90 -15.52 16.38
N TYR A 389 14.33 -16.29 17.31
CA TYR A 389 13.07 -17.01 17.12
C TYR A 389 12.02 -16.49 18.10
N GLN A 390 11.04 -15.75 17.60
CA GLN A 390 9.92 -15.22 18.38
C GLN A 390 8.60 -15.70 17.76
N PRO A 391 7.94 -16.73 18.32
CA PRO A 391 6.71 -17.28 17.74
C PRO A 391 5.46 -16.44 18.04
N ASN A 392 5.50 -15.57 19.04
CA ASN A 392 4.35 -14.78 19.47
C ASN A 392 4.16 -13.56 18.56
N ASP A 393 3.06 -13.54 17.81
CA ASP A 393 2.63 -12.41 16.98
C ASP A 393 2.08 -11.25 17.82
N LEU A 394 1.52 -11.54 19.00
CA LEU A 394 1.06 -10.59 19.99
C LEU A 394 1.89 -10.69 21.28
N MET A 395 2.40 -9.55 21.72
CA MET A 395 3.15 -9.39 22.97
C MET A 395 2.70 -8.16 23.74
N GLU A 396 3.13 -8.04 24.99
CA GLU A 396 2.98 -6.80 25.77
C GLU A 396 4.23 -5.92 25.65
N ASN A 397 4.05 -4.64 25.29
CA ASN A 397 5.06 -3.60 25.41
C ASN A 397 4.83 -2.73 26.65
N ARG A 398 5.45 -3.13 27.76
CA ARG A 398 5.42 -2.39 29.03
C ARG A 398 6.44 -1.26 29.12
N ILE A 399 7.27 -1.07 28.08
CA ILE A 399 8.24 0.02 28.04
C ILE A 399 7.52 1.28 27.57
N ASN A 400 7.64 2.37 28.32
CA ASN A 400 7.05 3.65 27.93
C ASN A 400 7.78 4.25 26.70
N PRO A 401 7.05 4.93 25.80
CA PRO A 401 7.67 5.62 24.68
C PRO A 401 8.64 6.69 25.19
N LYS A 402 9.83 6.77 24.57
CA LYS A 402 10.94 7.63 24.96
C LYS A 402 11.05 8.89 24.09
N THR A 403 10.47 8.86 22.89
CA THR A 403 10.56 9.94 21.90
C THR A 403 9.18 10.40 21.44
N GLU A 404 9.12 11.57 20.78
CA GLU A 404 7.88 12.07 20.16
C GLU A 404 7.35 11.10 19.11
N PHE A 405 8.23 10.55 18.25
CA PHE A 405 7.85 9.55 17.25
C PHE A 405 7.23 8.31 17.90
N GLN A 406 7.81 7.78 18.99
CA GLN A 406 7.27 6.60 19.67
C GLN A 406 5.92 6.89 20.33
N ARG A 407 5.70 8.11 20.83
CA ARG A 407 4.37 8.53 21.32
C ARG A 407 3.36 8.57 20.18
N TYR A 408 3.73 9.18 19.06
CA TYR A 408 2.89 9.29 17.86
C TYR A 408 2.51 7.93 17.29
N ILE A 409 3.49 7.05 17.04
CA ILE A 409 3.24 5.76 16.39
C ILE A 409 2.40 4.81 17.24
N ARG A 410 2.33 5.06 18.56
CA ARG A 410 1.56 4.29 19.55
C ARG A 410 0.19 4.90 19.87
N LEU A 411 -0.20 5.97 19.18
CA LEU A 411 -1.53 6.57 19.32
C LEU A 411 -2.62 5.53 19.02
N SER A 412 -3.78 5.71 19.65
CA SER A 412 -4.94 4.88 19.36
C SER A 412 -5.50 5.21 17.97
N ARG A 413 -6.37 4.34 17.44
CA ARG A 413 -7.12 4.63 16.20
C ARG A 413 -7.89 5.95 16.31
N LYS A 414 -8.51 6.19 17.46
CA LYS A 414 -9.23 7.44 17.72
C LYS A 414 -8.32 8.66 17.63
N ASP A 415 -7.15 8.61 18.27
CA ASP A 415 -6.23 9.76 18.28
C ASP A 415 -5.55 9.97 16.91
N MET A 416 -5.50 8.93 16.06
CA MET A 416 -5.09 9.04 14.66
C MET A 416 -6.22 9.50 13.73
N GLU A 417 -7.44 9.71 14.24
CA GLU A 417 -8.65 9.96 13.45
C GLU A 417 -8.96 8.82 12.44
N ASP A 418 -8.65 7.58 12.83
CA ASP A 418 -8.92 6.37 12.06
C ASP A 418 -10.34 5.84 12.37
N TYR A 419 -11.26 6.06 11.44
CA TYR A 419 -12.67 5.66 11.55
C TYR A 419 -12.98 4.27 10.99
N SER A 420 -11.98 3.43 10.71
CA SER A 420 -12.16 2.15 10.03
C SER A 420 -13.10 1.17 10.74
N PHE A 421 -13.26 1.33 12.06
CA PHE A 421 -14.15 0.53 12.91
C PHE A 421 -15.46 1.25 13.31
N GLY A 422 -15.65 2.51 12.88
CA GLY A 422 -16.78 3.33 13.31
C GLY A 422 -16.94 3.37 14.84
N ASP A 423 -18.17 3.28 15.32
CA ASP A 423 -18.48 3.25 16.77
C ASP A 423 -18.02 1.95 17.45
N ALA A 424 -17.73 0.91 16.68
CA ALA A 424 -17.19 -0.36 17.16
C ALA A 424 -15.66 -0.32 17.33
N THR A 425 -15.07 0.87 17.43
CA THR A 425 -13.63 1.04 17.69
C THR A 425 -13.26 0.24 18.94
N PRO A 426 -12.38 -0.79 18.82
CA PRO A 426 -12.00 -1.60 19.96
C PRO A 426 -11.45 -0.72 21.07
N SER A 427 -11.90 -0.94 22.31
CA SER A 427 -11.30 -0.25 23.46
C SER A 427 -9.79 -0.49 23.43
N PRO A 428 -8.96 0.56 23.60
CA PRO A 428 -7.52 0.41 23.53
C PRO A 428 -7.07 -0.57 24.61
N LYS A 429 -6.69 -1.79 24.19
CA LYS A 429 -6.03 -2.72 25.09
C LYS A 429 -4.63 -2.19 25.30
N ALA A 430 -4.39 -1.65 26.49
CA ALA A 430 -3.12 -1.07 26.85
C ALA A 430 -1.98 -2.05 26.56
N CYS A 431 -0.87 -1.53 26.03
CA CYS A 431 0.40 -2.23 25.86
C CYS A 431 0.42 -3.37 24.82
N GLN A 432 -0.53 -3.51 23.89
CA GLN A 432 -0.40 -4.50 22.83
C GLN A 432 0.70 -4.13 21.82
N LEU A 433 1.52 -5.11 21.46
CA LEU A 433 2.57 -5.01 20.44
C LEU A 433 2.42 -6.18 19.46
N PHE A 434 2.10 -5.86 18.21
CA PHE A 434 1.94 -6.85 17.15
C PHE A 434 3.22 -7.03 16.34
N ASP A 435 3.43 -8.21 15.79
CA ASP A 435 4.40 -8.52 14.74
C ASP A 435 5.86 -8.22 15.14
N HIS A 436 6.19 -8.24 16.44
CA HIS A 436 7.54 -8.02 16.92
C HIS A 436 8.41 -9.29 16.78
N GLN A 437 8.42 -9.84 15.58
CA GLN A 437 9.06 -11.09 15.19
C GLN A 437 10.12 -10.82 14.12
N PRO A 438 11.39 -11.22 14.30
CA PRO A 438 12.38 -11.20 13.23
C PRO A 438 12.21 -12.39 12.29
N LEU A 439 12.81 -12.30 11.10
CA LEU A 439 13.04 -13.49 10.28
C LEU A 439 13.93 -14.46 11.08
N GLU A 440 13.43 -15.68 11.29
CA GLU A 440 14.21 -16.74 11.93
C GLU A 440 15.39 -17.11 11.03
N LEU A 441 16.59 -16.69 11.43
CA LEU A 441 17.80 -17.03 10.70
C LEU A 441 18.10 -18.53 10.83
N SER A 442 18.55 -19.12 9.72
CA SER A 442 19.12 -20.47 9.74
C SER A 442 20.20 -20.60 10.79
N THR A 443 20.44 -21.82 11.31
CA THR A 443 21.49 -22.08 12.29
C THR A 443 22.83 -21.47 11.86
N ASP A 444 23.22 -21.63 10.60
CA ASP A 444 24.49 -21.09 10.08
C ASP A 444 24.53 -19.56 10.10
N ASP A 445 23.47 -18.90 9.64
CA ASP A 445 23.41 -17.44 9.61
C ASP A 445 23.35 -16.86 11.02
N TYR A 446 22.61 -17.50 11.94
CA TYR A 446 22.58 -17.10 13.33
C TYR A 446 23.95 -17.23 14.00
N GLN A 447 24.72 -18.28 13.70
CA GLN A 447 26.11 -18.42 14.17
C GLN A 447 27.03 -17.31 13.63
N ARG A 448 26.84 -16.87 12.40
CA ARG A 448 27.57 -15.71 11.83
C ARG A 448 27.19 -14.42 12.55
N VAL A 449 25.88 -14.15 12.72
CA VAL A 449 25.37 -12.95 13.38
C VAL A 449 25.84 -12.83 14.84
N LYS A 450 25.99 -13.96 15.54
CA LYS A 450 26.58 -13.99 16.89
C LYS A 450 28.03 -13.51 16.95
N GLN A 451 28.77 -13.60 15.84
CA GLN A 451 30.17 -13.19 15.74
C GLN A 451 30.34 -11.75 15.22
N ILE A 452 29.26 -11.08 14.80
CA ILE A 452 29.33 -9.67 14.37
C ILE A 452 29.35 -8.76 15.61
N PRO A 453 30.39 -7.90 15.79
CA PRO A 453 30.51 -7.03 16.96
C PRO A 453 29.35 -6.04 17.16
N PHE A 454 29.10 -5.62 18.40
CA PHE A 454 28.16 -4.56 18.75
C PHE A 454 28.83 -3.17 18.69
N ARG A 455 29.11 -2.70 17.49
CA ARG A 455 29.64 -1.34 17.24
C ARG A 455 29.13 -0.80 15.92
N LYS A 456 29.10 0.53 15.78
CA LYS A 456 28.74 1.21 14.53
C LYS A 456 29.64 0.74 13.39
N GLY A 457 29.04 0.44 12.24
CA GLY A 457 29.74 -0.03 11.04
C GLY A 457 30.17 -1.50 11.04
N ALA A 458 29.85 -2.28 12.09
CA ALA A 458 30.19 -3.70 12.15
C ALA A 458 29.51 -4.49 11.03
N ASN A 459 30.25 -5.41 10.39
CA ASN A 459 29.77 -6.21 9.26
C ASN A 459 30.60 -7.50 9.08
N PHE A 460 30.36 -8.27 8.00
CA PHE A 460 31.08 -9.52 7.76
C PHE A 460 32.62 -9.40 7.69
N ARG A 461 33.16 -8.19 7.42
CA ARG A 461 34.61 -7.91 7.43
C ARG A 461 35.24 -8.08 8.81
N ASP A 462 34.44 -8.05 9.86
CA ASP A 462 34.87 -8.30 11.24
C ASP A 462 34.97 -9.80 11.58
N LEU A 463 34.51 -10.68 10.70
CA LEU A 463 34.60 -12.13 10.91
C LEU A 463 36.06 -12.59 10.80
N LYS A 464 36.42 -13.58 11.62
CA LYS A 464 37.77 -14.15 11.66
C LYS A 464 38.19 -14.67 10.27
N GLY A 465 39.39 -14.27 9.86
CA GLY A 465 40.00 -14.66 8.58
C GLY A 465 39.71 -13.72 7.41
N VAL A 466 39.01 -12.60 7.63
CA VAL A 466 38.86 -11.52 6.63
C VAL A 466 39.82 -10.37 6.96
N GLN A 467 40.42 -9.79 5.92
CA GLN A 467 41.16 -8.53 5.98
C GLN A 467 40.72 -7.60 4.84
N VAL A 468 40.98 -6.30 4.99
CA VAL A 468 40.69 -5.30 3.96
C VAL A 468 42.03 -4.81 3.40
N GLY A 469 42.28 -5.04 2.12
CA GLY A 469 43.48 -4.57 1.43
C GLY A 469 43.43 -3.08 1.08
N GLU A 470 44.51 -2.56 0.48
CA GLU A 470 44.72 -1.13 0.20
C GLU A 470 43.60 -0.49 -0.65
N ASN A 471 42.97 -1.27 -1.54
CA ASN A 471 41.89 -0.80 -2.43
C ASN A 471 40.47 -0.89 -1.83
N ASN A 472 40.37 -1.04 -0.50
CA ASN A 472 39.12 -1.31 0.22
C ASN A 472 38.40 -2.59 -0.24
N THR A 473 39.17 -3.54 -0.79
CA THR A 473 38.71 -4.85 -1.25
C THR A 473 38.96 -5.87 -0.15
N VAL A 474 37.98 -6.74 0.10
CA VAL A 474 38.13 -7.82 1.08
C VAL A 474 38.94 -8.98 0.53
N GLU A 475 39.80 -9.52 1.37
CA GLU A 475 40.65 -10.68 1.07
C GLU A 475 40.66 -11.63 2.26
N PHE A 476 40.98 -12.91 2.01
CA PHE A 476 41.24 -13.83 3.11
C PHE A 476 42.63 -13.60 3.66
N ASN A 477 42.75 -13.56 4.98
CA ASN A 477 44.05 -13.46 5.62
C ASN A 477 44.82 -14.78 5.40
N PRO A 478 46.00 -14.77 4.74
CA PRO A 478 46.74 -15.98 4.42
C PRO A 478 47.31 -16.70 5.66
N HIS A 479 47.43 -16.00 6.78
CA HIS A 479 47.92 -16.54 8.05
C HIS A 479 46.82 -17.17 8.91
N ILE A 480 45.55 -17.03 8.52
CA ILE A 480 44.42 -17.60 9.25
C ILE A 480 43.75 -18.65 8.36
N PRO A 481 43.84 -19.95 8.72
CA PRO A 481 43.10 -20.99 8.01
C PRO A 481 41.61 -20.67 7.94
N ARG A 482 40.96 -21.11 6.85
CA ARG A 482 39.51 -20.91 6.67
C ARG A 482 38.76 -21.47 7.87
N VAL A 483 37.95 -20.62 8.49
CA VAL A 483 37.11 -20.99 9.64
C VAL A 483 35.80 -21.59 9.14
N PHE A 484 35.42 -22.73 9.71
CA PHE A 484 34.19 -23.43 9.39
C PHE A 484 33.25 -23.46 10.60
N LEU A 485 31.95 -23.44 10.32
CA LEU A 485 30.88 -23.60 11.29
C LEU A 485 30.74 -25.08 11.67
N PRO A 486 30.03 -25.43 12.77
CA PRO A 486 29.76 -26.82 13.13
C PRO A 486 29.07 -27.65 12.03
N SER A 487 28.34 -26.99 11.13
CA SER A 487 27.71 -27.60 9.96
C SER A 487 28.67 -27.98 8.82
N GLY A 488 29.97 -27.65 8.95
CA GLY A 488 30.96 -27.81 7.88
C GLY A 488 30.92 -26.70 6.82
N LYS A 489 29.99 -25.74 6.90
CA LYS A 489 29.97 -24.58 5.99
C LYS A 489 30.97 -23.50 6.42
N PRO A 490 31.50 -22.69 5.49
CA PRO A 490 32.45 -21.63 5.86
C PRO A 490 31.78 -20.54 6.72
N LEU A 491 32.51 -20.03 7.71
CA LEU A 491 32.10 -18.88 8.53
C LEU A 491 31.81 -17.67 7.64
N VAL A 492 32.76 -17.35 6.75
CA VAL A 492 32.63 -16.25 5.78
C VAL A 492 32.14 -16.81 4.45
N PRO A 493 30.88 -16.49 4.04
CA PRO A 493 30.35 -16.96 2.76
C PRO A 493 31.12 -16.36 1.58
N TYR A 494 31.34 -17.16 0.54
CA TYR A 494 32.09 -16.71 -0.64
C TYR A 494 31.41 -15.55 -1.37
N TYR A 495 30.07 -15.54 -1.45
CA TYR A 495 29.33 -14.44 -2.08
C TYR A 495 29.60 -13.08 -1.41
N ALA A 496 29.89 -13.05 -0.10
CA ALA A 496 30.15 -11.81 0.61
C ALA A 496 31.50 -11.20 0.16
N MET A 497 32.47 -12.05 -0.17
CA MET A 497 33.79 -11.64 -0.67
C MET A 497 33.74 -11.04 -2.07
N THR A 498 32.81 -11.50 -2.91
CA THR A 498 32.69 -11.05 -4.30
C THR A 498 31.64 -9.94 -4.49
N TYR A 499 30.77 -9.72 -3.50
CA TYR A 499 29.71 -8.73 -3.58
C TYR A 499 30.24 -7.31 -3.81
N ILE A 500 29.79 -6.66 -4.89
CA ILE A 500 30.28 -5.37 -5.37
C ILE A 500 31.82 -5.39 -5.51
N LYS A 501 32.34 -6.42 -6.18
CA LYS A 501 33.79 -6.61 -6.40
C LYS A 501 34.59 -6.60 -5.09
N GLY A 502 33.99 -7.10 -3.99
CA GLY A 502 34.59 -7.17 -2.65
C GLY A 502 34.65 -5.84 -1.89
N LYS A 503 34.05 -4.77 -2.41
CA LYS A 503 34.12 -3.43 -1.81
C LYS A 503 32.95 -3.08 -0.88
N SER A 504 31.91 -3.92 -0.86
CA SER A 504 30.71 -3.63 -0.08
C SER A 504 30.87 -3.98 1.40
N PRO A 505 30.46 -3.10 2.33
CA PRO A 505 30.33 -3.44 3.74
C PRO A 505 28.94 -3.98 4.12
N LYS A 506 28.04 -4.18 3.14
CA LYS A 506 26.63 -4.54 3.43
C LYS A 506 26.41 -5.94 4.03
N PRO A 507 27.05 -7.01 3.54
CA PRO A 507 26.76 -8.37 4.03
C PRO A 507 26.95 -8.48 5.55
N PHE A 508 25.96 -9.05 6.24
CA PHE A 508 25.88 -9.17 7.69
C PHE A 508 26.15 -7.85 8.43
N GLY A 509 25.75 -6.72 7.83
CA GLY A 509 25.93 -5.40 8.40
C GLY A 509 24.97 -5.12 9.54
N ARG A 510 25.48 -4.51 10.60
CA ARG A 510 24.72 -4.05 11.77
C ARG A 510 24.37 -2.58 11.66
N LEU A 511 23.11 -2.26 11.91
CA LEU A 511 22.63 -0.89 12.03
C LEU A 511 23.08 -0.28 13.36
N TRP A 512 23.12 1.04 13.43
CA TRP A 512 23.37 1.77 14.67
C TRP A 512 22.29 2.82 14.99
N TRP A 513 22.21 3.22 16.26
CA TRP A 513 21.13 4.03 16.79
C TRP A 513 21.03 5.43 16.17
N ASP A 514 22.15 6.01 15.77
CA ASP A 514 22.26 7.34 15.13
C ASP A 514 22.23 7.26 13.59
N GLU A 515 21.86 6.12 13.02
CA GLU A 515 21.76 5.91 11.58
C GLU A 515 20.30 5.87 11.11
N THR A 516 20.12 5.96 9.80
CA THR A 516 18.83 5.77 9.10
C THR A 516 18.90 4.52 8.25
N VAL A 517 17.76 3.90 7.96
CA VAL A 517 17.68 2.82 6.96
C VAL A 517 17.31 3.44 5.61
N PRO A 518 18.20 3.50 4.59
CA PRO A 518 17.92 4.24 3.35
C PRO A 518 16.64 3.78 2.66
N THR A 519 16.48 2.46 2.49
CA THR A 519 15.23 1.86 1.99
C THR A 519 14.97 0.59 2.78
N VAL A 520 13.90 0.56 3.56
CA VAL A 520 13.32 -0.68 4.06
C VAL A 520 12.82 -1.47 2.84
N VAL A 521 13.29 -2.71 2.71
CA VAL A 521 12.99 -3.61 1.60
C VAL A 521 12.15 -4.79 2.10
N THR A 522 11.55 -5.54 1.17
CA THR A 522 10.64 -6.66 1.46
C THR A 522 11.33 -7.91 2.00
N ARG A 523 12.67 -7.96 1.92
CA ARG A 523 13.47 -9.13 2.32
C ARG A 523 14.26 -8.81 3.58
N ALA A 524 14.27 -9.72 4.54
CA ALA A 524 14.96 -9.53 5.82
C ALA A 524 16.27 -10.31 5.94
N GLU A 525 16.71 -11.03 4.90
CA GLU A 525 17.96 -11.80 4.95
C GLU A 525 19.20 -10.89 5.07
N PRO A 526 20.18 -11.20 5.95
CA PRO A 526 21.34 -10.32 6.18
C PRO A 526 22.41 -10.41 5.07
N HIS A 527 22.17 -11.15 3.98
CA HIS A 527 23.22 -11.56 3.05
C HIS A 527 23.78 -10.41 2.20
N ASN A 528 23.00 -9.38 1.90
CA ASN A 528 23.40 -8.28 1.03
C ASN A 528 22.91 -6.90 1.49
N GLN A 529 22.61 -6.77 2.79
CA GLN A 529 22.05 -5.57 3.39
C GLN A 529 22.45 -5.41 4.85
N ILE A 530 22.41 -4.16 5.33
CA ILE A 530 22.66 -3.78 6.71
C ILE A 530 21.30 -3.79 7.43
N ILE A 531 21.04 -4.85 8.20
CA ILE A 531 19.72 -5.09 8.82
C ILE A 531 19.83 -5.74 10.21
N LEU A 532 21.04 -6.02 10.71
CA LEU A 532 21.18 -6.58 12.06
C LEU A 532 20.82 -5.50 13.09
N HIS A 533 20.07 -5.89 14.12
CA HIS A 533 19.65 -5.02 15.21
C HIS A 533 20.87 -4.41 15.95
N PRO A 534 20.86 -3.14 16.39
CA PRO A 534 22.06 -2.52 16.98
C PRO A 534 22.67 -3.23 18.20
N ASN A 535 21.86 -3.87 19.04
CA ASN A 535 22.31 -4.50 20.29
C ASN A 535 21.75 -5.92 20.53
N GLN A 536 21.22 -6.59 19.50
CA GLN A 536 20.69 -7.96 19.60
C GLN A 536 21.25 -8.82 18.44
N HIS A 537 21.39 -10.13 18.67
CA HIS A 537 21.86 -11.08 17.65
C HIS A 537 20.74 -11.53 16.71
N ARG A 538 20.04 -10.60 16.08
CA ARG A 538 18.96 -10.87 15.14
C ARG A 538 18.91 -9.79 14.06
N VAL A 539 18.16 -10.05 13.01
CA VAL A 539 17.72 -9.00 12.07
C VAL A 539 16.63 -8.13 12.71
N LEU A 540 16.29 -7.00 12.07
CA LEU A 540 15.13 -6.22 12.48
C LEU A 540 13.83 -7.06 12.42
N THR A 541 12.90 -6.80 13.33
CA THR A 541 11.59 -7.44 13.34
C THR A 541 10.65 -6.83 12.28
N VAL A 542 9.56 -7.53 11.99
CA VAL A 542 8.46 -7.00 11.15
C VAL A 542 7.96 -5.66 11.71
N ARG A 543 7.65 -5.58 13.01
CA ARG A 543 7.25 -4.33 13.69
C ARG A 543 8.28 -3.21 13.63
N GLU A 544 9.56 -3.52 13.75
CA GLU A 544 10.63 -2.52 13.61
C GLU A 544 10.63 -1.94 12.19
N ASN A 545 10.57 -2.79 11.17
CA ASN A 545 10.44 -2.36 9.77
C ASN A 545 9.14 -1.59 9.50
N ALA A 546 8.02 -1.99 10.11
CA ALA A 546 6.74 -1.30 10.00
C ALA A 546 6.80 0.13 10.57
N ARG A 547 7.43 0.32 11.73
CA ARG A 547 7.67 1.67 12.29
C ARG A 547 8.58 2.51 11.39
N LEU A 548 9.62 1.92 10.80
CA LEU A 548 10.48 2.62 9.83
C LEU A 548 9.71 3.06 8.57
N GLN A 549 8.60 2.39 8.24
CA GLN A 549 7.66 2.79 7.18
C GLN A 549 6.52 3.71 7.67
N GLY A 550 6.45 4.03 8.96
CA GLY A 550 5.44 4.91 9.53
C GLY A 550 4.09 4.27 9.83
N PHE A 551 4.00 2.93 9.85
CA PHE A 551 2.77 2.25 10.24
C PHE A 551 2.45 2.47 11.72
N PRO A 552 1.22 2.87 12.07
CA PRO A 552 0.75 2.87 13.45
C PRO A 552 0.96 1.50 14.10
N ASP A 553 1.28 1.48 15.39
CA ASP A 553 1.54 0.24 16.13
C ASP A 553 0.31 -0.66 16.23
N TYR A 554 -0.90 -0.09 16.13
CA TYR A 554 -2.14 -0.87 16.07
C TYR A 554 -2.36 -1.56 14.71
N TYR A 555 -1.62 -1.19 13.67
CA TYR A 555 -1.80 -1.73 12.32
C TYR A 555 -1.20 -3.12 12.26
N ARG A 556 -2.05 -4.15 12.18
CA ARG A 556 -1.63 -5.56 12.27
C ARG A 556 -1.38 -6.16 10.90
N LEU A 557 -0.33 -6.97 10.78
CA LEU A 557 0.01 -7.69 9.57
C LEU A 557 -0.30 -9.19 9.74
N PHE A 558 -0.60 -9.86 8.63
CA PHE A 558 -0.93 -11.28 8.58
C PHE A 558 -0.11 -11.97 7.50
N GLY A 559 0.17 -13.25 7.70
CA GLY A 559 0.94 -14.09 6.79
C GLY A 559 2.23 -14.63 7.41
N PRO A 560 2.98 -15.48 6.67
CA PRO A 560 4.28 -15.95 7.11
C PRO A 560 5.26 -14.77 7.23
N ILE A 561 6.14 -14.77 8.24
CA ILE A 561 7.12 -13.67 8.51
C ILE A 561 7.92 -13.20 7.27
N LYS A 562 8.14 -14.08 6.30
CA LYS A 562 8.91 -13.78 5.09
C LYS A 562 8.10 -13.02 4.01
N GLN A 563 6.78 -13.14 4.03
CA GLN A 563 5.86 -12.51 3.07
C GLN A 563 5.22 -11.28 3.71
#